data_AF-A0A2D4IXE9-F1
#
_entry.id   AF-A0A2D4IXE9-F1
#
_cell.length_a   1.000
_cell.length_b   1.000
_cell.length_c   1.000
_cell.angle_alpha   90.00
_cell.angle_beta   90.00
_cell.angle_gamma   90.00
#
_symmetry.space_group_name_H-M   'P 1'
#
loop_
_entity.id
_entity.type
_entity.pdbx_description
1 polymer ?
#
loop_
_entity_poly.entity_id
_entity_poly.type
_entity_poly.pdbx_seq_one_letter_code
_entity_poly.pdbx_strand_id
1 'polypeptide(L)'
;MMEWSKEYGPVFHIKLGFQEMVVLTGYETVKEALVNQADAFADRAVIPIFEEAVKGFGLFCANGENWKVMRRFTLSTLRDYGMGKRTIEDKITEECSVLTRTIETYAGKP
;
A
#
# COMPACT_ATOMS: atom_id res chain seq x y z
N MET A 1 -7.72 17.32 7.42
CA MET A 1 -6.65 17.37 6.39
C MET A 1 -7.08 18.19 5.18
N MET A 2 -8.19 17.87 4.51
CA MET A 2 -8.65 18.68 3.37
C MET A 2 -9.03 20.13 3.73
N GLU A 3 -9.70 20.37 4.86
CA GLU A 3 -9.98 21.75 5.31
C GLU A 3 -8.70 22.53 5.63
N TRP A 4 -7.74 21.91 6.32
CA TRP A 4 -6.43 22.51 6.58
C TRP A 4 -5.64 22.80 5.31
N SER A 5 -5.79 21.96 4.27
CA SER A 5 -5.17 22.23 2.98
C SER A 5 -5.69 23.52 2.32
N LYS A 6 -6.94 23.92 2.58
CA LYS A 6 -7.48 25.20 2.08
C LYS A 6 -6.88 26.39 2.81
N GLU A 7 -6.56 26.23 4.10
CA GLU A 7 -6.04 27.30 4.96
C GLU A 7 -4.51 27.45 4.85
N TYR A 8 -3.78 26.33 4.90
CA TYR A 8 -2.31 26.29 4.96
C TYR A 8 -1.66 25.95 3.61
N GLY A 9 -2.47 25.62 2.59
CA GLY A 9 -1.99 25.27 1.26
C GLY A 9 -1.74 23.77 1.06
N PRO A 10 -1.16 23.38 -0.09
CA PRO A 10 -1.02 21.98 -0.50
C PRO A 10 0.10 21.21 0.23
N VAL A 11 1.00 21.91 0.93
CA VAL A 11 2.07 21.33 1.74
C VAL A 11 2.03 21.99 3.10
N PHE A 12 1.80 21.21 4.15
CA PHE A 12 1.77 21.74 5.51
C PHE A 12 2.31 20.73 6.52
N HIS A 13 2.86 21.26 7.60
CA HIS A 13 3.38 20.48 8.72
C HIS A 13 2.30 20.30 9.79
N ILE A 14 2.19 19.08 10.32
CA ILE A 14 1.36 18.77 11.48
C ILE A 14 2.19 18.01 12.51
N LYS A 15 1.81 18.16 13.78
CA LYS A 15 2.36 17.36 14.87
C LYS A 15 1.26 16.46 15.43
N LEU A 16 1.42 15.15 15.24
CA LEU A 16 0.54 14.14 15.79
C LEU A 16 1.15 13.57 17.09
N GLY A 17 0.76 14.16 18.22
CA GLY A 17 1.37 13.82 19.52
C GLY A 17 2.85 14.20 19.54
N PHE A 18 3.73 13.21 19.59
CA PHE A 18 5.19 13.41 19.55
C PHE A 18 5.78 13.27 18.14
N GLN A 19 4.98 12.89 17.16
CA GLN A 19 5.44 12.65 15.79
C GLN A 19 5.20 13.87 14.91
N GLU A 20 6.24 14.31 14.22
CA GLU A 20 6.17 15.35 13.20
C GLU A 20 5.84 14.72 11.85
N MET A 21 4.95 15.35 11.09
CA MET A 21 4.48 14.86 9.80
C MET A 21 4.34 16.02 8.82
N VAL A 22 4.70 15.77 7.57
CA VAL A 22 4.39 16.67 6.45
C VAL A 22 3.25 16.05 5.66
N VAL A 23 2.20 16.83 5.43
CA VAL A 23 1.05 16.44 4.63
C VAL A 23 1.17 17.04 3.25
N LEU A 24 1.06 16.20 2.23
CA LEU A 24 1.01 16.58 0.82
C LEU A 24 -0.41 16.37 0.31
N THR A 25 -1.02 17.41 -0.25
CA THR A 25 -2.37 17.36 -0.81
C THR A 25 -2.39 17.92 -2.24
N GLY A 26 -3.33 17.43 -3.04
CA GLY A 26 -3.45 17.79 -4.45
C GLY A 26 -2.55 16.96 -5.36
N TYR A 27 -3.02 16.75 -6.58
CA TYR A 27 -2.36 15.86 -7.55
C TYR A 27 -0.93 16.30 -7.89
N GLU A 28 -0.73 17.58 -8.21
CA GLU A 28 0.60 18.09 -8.62
C GLU A 28 1.64 17.91 -7.51
N THR A 29 1.31 18.25 -6.27
CA THR A 29 2.20 18.11 -5.12
C THR A 29 2.51 16.66 -4.80
N VAL A 30 1.52 15.78 -4.84
CA VAL A 30 1.71 14.34 -4.60
C VAL A 30 2.56 13.71 -5.71
N LYS A 31 2.31 14.07 -6.97
CA LYS A 31 3.10 13.60 -8.12
C LYS A 31 4.54 14.09 -8.05
N GLU A 32 4.75 15.36 -7.72
CA GLU A 32 6.09 15.93 -7.58
C GLU A 32 6.91 15.15 -6.54
N ALA A 33 6.34 14.91 -5.35
CA ALA A 33 7.05 14.18 -4.30
C ALA A 33 7.24 12.69 -4.62
N LEU A 34 6.16 11.97 -4.97
CA LEU A 34 6.19 10.50 -5.06
C LEU A 34 6.66 9.97 -6.41
N VAL A 35 6.70 10.79 -7.46
CA VAL A 35 7.14 10.39 -8.80
C VAL A 35 8.40 11.14 -9.22
N ASN A 36 8.36 12.48 -9.22
CA ASN A 36 9.51 13.26 -9.71
C ASN A 36 10.68 13.22 -8.72
N GLN A 37 10.40 13.08 -7.43
CA GLN A 37 11.39 12.95 -6.34
C GLN A 37 11.30 11.58 -5.66
N ALA A 38 10.94 10.54 -6.41
CA ALA A 38 10.61 9.21 -5.89
C ALA A 38 11.67 8.63 -4.93
N ASP A 39 12.97 8.83 -5.22
CA ASP A 39 14.05 8.31 -4.37
C ASP A 39 14.08 8.95 -2.97
N ALA A 40 13.74 10.24 -2.85
CA ALA A 40 13.70 10.95 -1.58
C ALA A 40 12.48 10.54 -0.72
N PHE A 41 11.39 10.11 -1.37
CA PHE A 41 10.14 9.68 -0.72
C PHE A 41 9.92 8.15 -0.80
N ALA A 42 10.97 7.38 -1.10
CA ALA A 42 10.87 5.94 -1.34
C ALA A 42 10.61 5.13 -0.06
N ASP A 43 11.03 5.64 1.08
CA ASP A 43 10.99 4.93 2.36
C ASP A 43 9.57 4.86 2.96
N ARG A 44 9.41 3.96 3.92
CA ARG A 44 8.20 3.70 4.70
C ARG A 44 8.37 4.31 6.08
N ALA A 45 7.35 5.04 6.52
CA ALA A 45 7.28 5.54 7.87
C ALA A 45 7.21 4.38 8.87
N VAL A 46 7.94 4.50 9.98
CA VAL A 46 7.86 3.55 11.08
C VAL A 46 6.55 3.80 11.84
N ILE A 47 5.62 2.86 11.75
CA ILE A 47 4.35 2.90 12.47
C ILE A 47 4.48 1.91 13.64
N PRO A 48 4.36 2.36 14.91
CA PRO A 48 4.68 1.52 16.08
C PRO A 48 3.98 0.16 16.10
N ILE A 49 2.69 0.10 15.73
CA ILE A 49 1.91 -1.14 15.70
C ILE A 49 2.49 -2.15 14.70
N PHE A 50 2.98 -1.68 13.54
CA PHE A 50 3.63 -2.56 12.57
C PHE A 50 5.04 -2.92 12.99
N GLU A 51 5.77 -1.99 13.60
CA GLU A 51 7.14 -2.26 14.05
C GLU A 51 7.19 -3.38 15.09
N GLU A 52 6.22 -3.44 16.01
CA GLU A 52 6.14 -4.53 16.98
C GLU A 52 5.89 -5.89 16.31
N ALA A 53 5.01 -5.92 15.28
CA ALA A 53 4.61 -7.15 14.60
C ALA A 53 5.67 -7.67 13.61
N VAL A 54 6.23 -6.79 12.78
CA VAL A 54 7.11 -7.17 11.66
C VAL A 54 8.55 -6.68 11.79
N LYS A 55 8.86 -5.82 12.77
CA LYS A 55 10.23 -5.38 13.12
C LYS A 55 11.04 -4.85 11.92
N GLY A 56 10.40 -4.05 11.07
CA GLY A 56 11.03 -3.54 9.85
C GLY A 56 11.36 -4.58 8.77
N PHE A 57 10.86 -5.82 8.86
CA PHE A 57 11.03 -6.86 7.84
C PHE A 57 9.83 -6.96 6.88
N GLY A 58 10.04 -7.70 5.79
CA GLY A 58 9.02 -7.97 4.78
C GLY A 58 8.85 -6.83 3.77
N LEU A 59 7.87 -6.95 2.87
CA LEU A 59 7.73 -6.03 1.73
C LEU A 59 7.05 -4.70 2.10
N PHE A 60 6.21 -4.69 3.14
CA PHE A 60 5.36 -3.55 3.47
C PHE A 60 6.05 -2.52 4.36
N CYS A 61 6.87 -2.96 5.32
CA CYS A 61 7.50 -2.09 6.33
C CYS A 61 9.03 -1.97 6.21
N ALA A 62 9.70 -2.79 5.38
CA ALA A 62 11.15 -2.66 5.22
C ALA A 62 11.54 -1.42 4.40
N ASN A 63 12.76 -0.96 4.64
CA ASN A 63 13.41 0.14 3.92
C ASN A 63 14.78 -0.28 3.37
N GLY A 64 15.37 0.59 2.55
CA GLY A 64 16.72 0.42 2.02
C GLY A 64 16.87 -0.81 1.11
N GLU A 65 18.07 -1.42 1.15
CA GLU A 65 18.41 -2.52 0.24
C GLU A 65 17.56 -3.77 0.47
N ASN A 66 17.21 -4.05 1.72
CA ASN A 66 16.36 -5.18 2.08
C ASN A 66 15.00 -5.10 1.33
N TRP A 67 14.37 -3.93 1.35
CA TRP A 67 13.13 -3.69 0.61
C TRP A 67 13.30 -3.84 -0.90
N LYS A 68 14.39 -3.27 -1.47
CA LYS A 68 14.67 -3.34 -2.92
C LYS A 68 14.81 -4.79 -3.40
N VAL A 69 15.55 -5.61 -2.66
CA VAL A 69 15.77 -7.03 -2.98
C VAL A 69 14.47 -7.81 -2.87
N MET A 70 13.78 -7.73 -1.73
CA MET A 70 12.51 -8.44 -1.52
C MET A 70 11.45 -8.04 -2.55
N ARG A 71 11.32 -6.74 -2.86
CA ARG A 71 10.37 -6.26 -3.87
C ARG A 71 10.64 -6.85 -5.24
N ARG A 72 11.90 -6.86 -5.67
CA ARG A 72 12.30 -7.40 -6.97
C ARG A 72 12.00 -8.90 -7.05
N PHE A 73 12.39 -9.64 -6.02
CA PHE A 73 12.12 -11.07 -5.92
C PHE A 73 10.62 -11.35 -5.99
N THR A 74 9.82 -10.75 -5.09
CA THR A 74 8.37 -10.98 -5.02
C THR A 74 7.67 -10.64 -6.33
N LEU A 75 7.99 -9.52 -6.98
CA LEU A 75 7.37 -9.17 -8.25
C LEU A 75 7.70 -10.15 -9.38
N SER A 76 8.94 -10.67 -9.41
CA SER A 76 9.32 -11.72 -10.38
C SER A 76 8.53 -13.00 -10.10
N THR A 77 8.60 -13.48 -8.85
CA THR A 77 7.95 -14.72 -8.44
C THR A 77 6.44 -14.68 -8.67
N LEU A 78 5.76 -13.57 -8.36
CA LEU A 78 4.32 -13.44 -8.62
C LEU A 78 4.00 -13.51 -10.12
N ARG A 79 4.82 -12.91 -11.00
CA ARG A 79 4.63 -13.02 -12.46
C ARG A 79 4.89 -14.44 -12.95
N ASP A 80 5.84 -15.15 -12.35
CA ASP A 80 6.14 -16.56 -12.66
C ASP A 80 4.95 -17.45 -12.27
N TYR A 81 4.32 -17.20 -11.11
CA TYR A 81 3.06 -17.82 -10.69
C TYR A 81 1.82 -17.34 -11.46
N GLY A 82 1.99 -16.44 -12.43
CA GLY A 82 0.93 -16.07 -13.36
C GLY A 82 0.18 -14.78 -13.04
N MET A 83 0.68 -13.96 -12.12
CA MET A 83 0.16 -12.60 -11.91
C MET A 83 0.21 -11.82 -13.23
N GLY A 84 -0.95 -11.30 -13.66
CA GLY A 84 -1.10 -10.63 -14.96
C GLY A 84 -1.26 -11.58 -16.15
N LYS A 85 -1.42 -12.88 -15.92
CA LYS A 85 -1.70 -13.90 -16.94
C LYS A 85 -3.07 -14.53 -16.69
N ARG A 86 -3.61 -15.20 -17.71
CA ARG A 86 -4.89 -15.91 -17.66
C ARG A 86 -4.98 -16.95 -16.56
N THR A 87 -3.86 -17.57 -16.16
CA THR A 87 -3.85 -18.56 -15.07
C THR A 87 -4.38 -18.01 -13.75
N ILE A 88 -4.06 -16.75 -13.41
CA ILE A 88 -4.59 -16.11 -12.20
C ILE A 88 -6.02 -15.63 -12.41
N GLU A 89 -6.40 -15.20 -13.62
CA GLU A 89 -7.79 -14.87 -13.96
C GLU A 89 -8.72 -16.07 -13.79
N ASP A 90 -8.30 -17.24 -14.28
CA ASP A 90 -9.05 -18.50 -14.14
C ASP A 90 -9.21 -18.85 -12.65
N LYS A 91 -8.15 -18.68 -11.85
CA LYS A 91 -8.19 -18.93 -10.41
C LYS A 91 -9.11 -17.96 -9.66
N ILE A 92 -9.07 -16.67 -10.01
CA ILE A 92 -9.99 -15.67 -9.43
C ILE A 92 -11.44 -16.04 -9.78
N THR A 93 -11.71 -16.45 -11.02
CA THR A 93 -13.04 -16.86 -11.47
C THR A 93 -13.55 -18.09 -10.73
N GLU A 94 -12.68 -19.06 -10.47
CA GLU A 94 -12.97 -20.23 -9.64
C GLU A 94 -13.39 -19.81 -8.22
N GLU A 95 -12.58 -18.98 -7.55
CA GLU A 95 -12.87 -18.51 -6.19
C GLU A 95 -14.14 -17.65 -6.14
N CYS A 96 -14.42 -16.84 -7.17
CA CYS A 96 -15.70 -16.13 -7.30
C CYS A 96 -16.88 -17.10 -7.37
N SER A 97 -16.76 -18.20 -8.12
CA SER A 97 -17.81 -19.22 -8.21
C SER A 97 -18.05 -19.90 -6.85
N VAL A 98 -16.97 -20.18 -6.11
CA VAL A 98 -17.05 -20.69 -4.73
C VAL A 98 -17.74 -19.69 -3.81
N LEU A 99 -17.39 -18.41 -3.90
CA LEU A 99 -18.00 -17.34 -3.11
C LEU A 99 -19.51 -17.23 -3.39
N THR A 100 -19.93 -17.19 -4.66
CA THR A 100 -21.35 -17.12 -5.03
C THR A 100 -22.11 -18.31 -4.49
N ARG A 101 -21.61 -19.52 -4.70
CA ARG A 101 -22.24 -20.74 -4.16
C ARG A 101 -22.35 -20.70 -2.65
N THR A 102 -21.32 -20.21 -1.97
CA THR A 102 -21.30 -20.06 -0.51
C THR A 102 -22.39 -19.08 -0.06
N ILE A 103 -22.51 -17.93 -0.71
CA ILE A 103 -23.57 -16.93 -0.42
C ILE A 103 -24.97 -17.54 -0.63
N GLU A 104 -25.17 -18.34 -1.68
CA GLU A 104 -26.45 -19.01 -1.95
C GLU A 104 -26.87 -19.95 -0.80
N THR A 105 -25.91 -20.59 -0.12
CA THR A 105 -26.22 -21.48 1.02
C THR A 105 -26.86 -20.74 2.20
N TYR A 106 -26.61 -19.44 2.35
CA TYR A 106 -27.23 -18.63 3.40
C TYR A 106 -28.71 -18.35 3.12
N ALA A 107 -29.20 -18.60 1.90
CA ALA A 107 -30.61 -18.45 1.51
C ALA A 107 -31.23 -17.10 1.92
N GLY A 108 -30.44 -16.03 1.82
CA GLY A 108 -30.87 -14.66 2.18
C GLY A 108 -30.91 -14.37 3.68
N LYS A 109 -30.36 -15.25 4.52
CA LYS A 109 -30.20 -15.06 5.96
C LYS A 109 -28.79 -14.53 6.26
N PRO A 110 -28.62 -13.70 7.30
CA PRO A 110 -27.31 -13.23 7.72
C PRO A 110 -26.39 -14.36 8.17
#